data_AF-A0A537N4F1-F1
#
_entry.id   AF-A0A537N4F1-F1
#
_cell.length_a   1.000
_cell.length_b   1.000
_cell.length_c   1.000
_cell.angle_alpha   90.00
_cell.angle_beta   90.00
_cell.angle_gamma   90.00
#
_symmetry.space_group_name_H-M   'P 1'
#
loop_
_entity.id
_entity.type
_entity.pdbx_description
1 polymer ?
#
loop_
_entity_poly.entity_id
_entity_poly.type
_entity_poly.pdbx_seq_one_letter_code
_entity_poly.pdbx_strand_id
1 'polypeptide(L)'
;MLREFQYHGVKGDIGRMVNSSLSLLGPLPPTDVERIRHELEKIYADWIYAVNSRDAEWWEKSSAQAWLRFLEVARQFRIPASGEMIQFFRTSFSYDAIIMRLDKDLDIGAALQVYTRQAAKEARQRVRRGLRERRFGLTDMDYLRLEEFGDLLTQGLFQLQRNIETPIIHFKNIVGKIAYVTSLFLKLGYLAAAALGFGLIADAVASRWLGYEIDWSRNLQWATTFGWLQLAIIATILVIIRRIVIRLSLPDTRLNPER
;
A
#
# COMPACT_ATOMS: atom_id res chain seq x y z
N MET A 1 -5.53 1.44 -5.44
CA MET A 1 -5.41 0.86 -6.78
C MET A 1 -5.74 1.85 -7.91
N LEU A 2 -6.99 2.11 -8.31
CA LEU A 2 -7.27 3.03 -9.45
C LEU A 2 -6.74 4.47 -9.23
N ARG A 3 -6.90 5.00 -8.01
CA ARG A 3 -6.35 6.31 -7.63
C ARG A 3 -4.82 6.35 -7.68
N GLU A 4 -4.14 5.25 -7.38
CA GLU A 4 -2.68 5.16 -7.45
C GLU A 4 -2.21 5.14 -8.91
N PHE A 5 -2.89 4.39 -9.77
CA PHE A 5 -2.65 4.41 -11.21
C PHE A 5 -2.76 5.83 -11.78
N GLN A 6 -3.85 6.55 -11.48
CA GLN A 6 -4.03 7.94 -11.93
C GLN A 6 -2.96 8.88 -11.36
N TYR A 7 -2.62 8.73 -10.07
CA TYR A 7 -1.61 9.55 -9.41
C TYR A 7 -0.22 9.36 -10.03
N HIS A 8 0.17 8.12 -10.31
CA HIS A 8 1.44 7.81 -10.96
C HIS A 8 1.44 8.24 -12.44
N GLY A 9 0.29 8.18 -13.11
CA GLY A 9 0.09 8.73 -14.46
C GLY A 9 0.40 10.22 -14.55
N VAL A 10 -0.18 11.03 -13.68
CA VAL A 10 0.10 12.48 -13.67
C VAL A 10 1.58 12.79 -13.39
N LYS A 11 2.26 11.94 -12.61
CA LYS A 11 3.68 12.10 -12.30
C LYS A 11 4.61 11.56 -13.38
N GLY A 12 4.10 10.86 -14.40
CA GLY A 12 4.91 10.17 -15.39
C GLY A 12 5.71 8.99 -14.83
N ASP A 13 5.32 8.43 -13.68
CA ASP A 13 5.99 7.27 -13.08
C ASP A 13 5.42 5.98 -13.69
N ILE A 14 5.86 5.67 -14.91
CA ILE A 14 5.34 4.58 -15.74
C ILE A 14 5.51 3.23 -15.03
N GLY A 15 6.66 2.97 -14.40
CA GLY A 15 6.90 1.70 -13.70
C GLY A 15 5.91 1.45 -12.57
N ARG A 16 5.56 2.48 -11.79
CA ARG A 16 4.54 2.36 -10.74
C ARG A 16 3.11 2.29 -11.29
N MET A 17 2.85 2.89 -12.45
CA MET A 17 1.57 2.69 -13.15
C MET A 17 1.39 1.24 -13.56
N VAL A 18 2.42 0.62 -14.16
CA VAL A 18 2.36 -0.80 -14.57
C VAL A 18 2.14 -1.72 -13.37
N ASN A 19 2.86 -1.50 -12.27
CA ASN A 19 2.65 -2.31 -11.07
C ASN A 19 1.22 -2.14 -10.51
N SER A 20 0.70 -0.91 -10.56
CA SER A 20 -0.69 -0.62 -10.14
C SER A 20 -1.72 -1.26 -11.07
N SER A 21 -1.48 -1.27 -12.38
CA SER A 21 -2.38 -1.90 -13.35
C SER A 21 -2.35 -3.42 -13.26
N LEU A 22 -1.19 -4.05 -13.05
CA LEU A 22 -1.09 -5.49 -12.81
C LEU A 22 -1.87 -5.89 -11.55
N SER A 23 -1.86 -5.05 -10.50
CA SER A 23 -2.68 -5.30 -9.31
C SER A 23 -4.19 -5.19 -9.57
N LEU A 24 -4.61 -4.40 -10.57
CA LEU A 24 -6.02 -4.28 -10.98
C LEU A 24 -6.52 -5.49 -11.77
N LEU A 25 -5.64 -6.24 -12.43
CA LEU A 25 -5.99 -7.43 -13.21
C LEU A 25 -6.31 -8.65 -12.35
N GLY A 26 -6.16 -8.54 -11.03
CA GLY A 26 -6.33 -9.65 -10.12
C GLY A 26 -5.21 -10.69 -10.30
N PRO A 27 -5.42 -11.93 -9.82
CA PRO A 27 -4.41 -12.97 -9.91
C PRO A 27 -4.15 -13.35 -11.38
N LEU A 28 -2.96 -13.04 -11.85
CA LEU A 28 -2.52 -13.41 -13.20
C LEU A 28 -2.36 -14.93 -13.29
N PRO A 29 -2.73 -15.56 -14.42
CA PRO A 29 -2.39 -16.95 -14.67
C PRO A 29 -0.87 -17.13 -14.60
N PRO A 30 -0.35 -18.35 -14.33
CA PRO A 30 1.08 -18.64 -14.36
C PRO A 30 1.61 -18.35 -15.77
N THR A 31 2.19 -17.17 -15.95
CA THR A 31 2.59 -16.58 -17.22
C THR A 31 3.76 -15.64 -16.96
N ASP A 32 4.52 -15.30 -17.99
CA ASP A 32 5.66 -14.39 -17.89
C ASP A 32 5.20 -12.96 -17.55
N VAL A 33 5.10 -12.68 -16.25
CA VAL A 33 4.70 -11.37 -15.70
C VAL A 33 5.67 -10.27 -16.13
N GLU A 34 6.95 -10.59 -16.30
CA GLU A 34 7.97 -9.62 -16.69
C GLU A 34 7.75 -9.18 -18.14
N ARG A 35 7.43 -10.13 -19.02
CA ARG A 35 7.08 -9.81 -20.40
C ARG A 35 5.79 -8.99 -20.50
N ILE A 36 4.77 -9.31 -19.70
CA ILE A 36 3.54 -8.50 -19.63
C ILE A 36 3.88 -7.08 -19.15
N ARG A 37 4.70 -6.96 -18.11
CA ARG A 37 5.15 -5.67 -17.56
C ARG A 37 5.80 -4.81 -18.63
N HIS A 38 6.71 -5.39 -19.41
CA HIS A 38 7.41 -4.68 -20.47
C HIS A 38 6.49 -4.22 -21.60
N GLU A 39 5.48 -5.01 -21.99
CA GLU A 39 4.50 -4.59 -22.99
C GLU A 39 3.58 -3.47 -22.46
N LEU A 40 3.16 -3.55 -21.20
CA LEU A 40 2.38 -2.50 -20.56
C LEU A 40 3.17 -1.20 -20.39
N GLU A 41 4.46 -1.29 -20.10
CA GLU A 41 5.36 -0.14 -19.98
C GLU A 41 5.42 0.65 -21.29
N LYS A 42 5.54 -0.02 -22.44
CA LYS A 42 5.48 0.63 -23.76
C LYS A 42 4.16 1.36 -23.98
N ILE A 43 3.05 0.70 -23.67
CA ILE A 43 1.70 1.25 -23.85
C ILE A 43 1.52 2.52 -23.02
N TYR A 44 1.89 2.48 -21.73
CA TYR A 44 1.74 3.63 -20.85
C TYR A 44 2.76 4.73 -21.13
N ALA A 45 3.98 4.40 -21.56
CA ALA A 45 4.96 5.39 -21.99
C ALA A 45 4.43 6.20 -23.19
N ASP A 46 3.95 5.51 -24.22
CA ASP A 46 3.40 6.14 -25.43
C ASP A 46 2.17 6.98 -25.10
N TRP A 47 1.29 6.48 -24.22
CA TRP A 47 0.09 7.21 -23.80
C TRP A 47 0.43 8.48 -23.01
N ILE A 48 1.32 8.39 -22.02
CA ILE A 48 1.75 9.56 -21.24
C ILE A 48 2.46 10.58 -22.12
N TYR A 49 3.25 10.13 -23.09
CA TYR A 49 3.88 11.03 -24.06
C TYR A 49 2.84 11.74 -24.92
N ALA A 50 1.85 11.01 -25.46
CA ALA A 50 0.79 11.59 -26.29
C ALA A 50 -0.05 12.61 -25.51
N VAL A 51 -0.48 12.28 -24.29
CA VAL A 51 -1.28 13.17 -23.43
C VAL A 51 -0.57 14.48 -23.12
N ASN A 52 0.75 14.46 -22.94
CA ASN A 52 1.54 15.67 -22.65
C ASN A 52 1.99 16.44 -23.90
N SER A 53 1.93 15.82 -25.08
CA SER A 53 2.32 16.46 -26.33
C SER A 53 1.25 17.46 -26.79
N ARG A 54 1.66 18.66 -27.21
CA ARG A 54 0.72 19.62 -27.82
C ARG A 54 0.37 19.27 -29.26
N ASP A 55 1.28 18.59 -29.94
CA ASP A 55 1.15 18.25 -31.36
C ASP A 55 0.43 16.91 -31.59
N ALA A 56 0.19 16.14 -30.52
CA ALA A 56 -0.55 14.89 -30.61
C ALA A 56 -2.01 15.13 -30.95
N GLU A 57 -2.55 14.27 -31.80
CA GLU A 57 -3.95 14.33 -32.21
C GLU A 57 -4.89 13.88 -31.08
N TRP A 58 -6.14 14.36 -31.10
CA TRP A 58 -7.08 14.13 -29.98
C TRP A 58 -7.32 12.64 -29.70
N TRP A 59 -7.26 11.78 -30.73
CA TRP A 59 -7.43 10.33 -30.59
C TRP A 59 -6.20 9.63 -30.01
N GLU A 60 -5.01 10.24 -30.11
CA GLU A 60 -3.76 9.74 -29.53
C GLU A 60 -3.69 10.08 -28.04
N LYS A 61 -4.26 11.23 -27.65
CA LYS A 61 -4.41 11.66 -26.26
C LYS A 61 -5.47 10.87 -25.49
N SER A 62 -6.49 10.36 -26.19
CA SER A 62 -7.50 9.48 -25.58
C SER A 62 -6.88 8.18 -25.08
N SER A 63 -7.41 7.63 -23.98
CA SER A 63 -7.00 6.31 -23.49
C SER A 63 -7.42 5.17 -24.43
N ALA A 64 -8.20 5.44 -25.48
CA ALA A 64 -8.60 4.47 -26.50
C ALA A 64 -7.44 3.63 -27.02
N GLN A 65 -6.36 4.29 -27.45
CA GLN A 65 -5.18 3.63 -28.02
C GLN A 65 -4.48 2.76 -26.97
N ALA A 66 -4.35 3.28 -25.74
CA ALA A 66 -3.76 2.54 -24.64
C ALA A 66 -4.56 1.27 -24.32
N TRP A 67 -5.90 1.37 -24.35
CA TRP A 67 -6.78 0.25 -24.07
C TRP A 67 -6.84 -0.79 -25.18
N LEU A 68 -6.85 -0.38 -26.45
CA LEU A 68 -6.82 -1.33 -27.57
C LEU A 68 -5.55 -2.19 -27.50
N ARG A 69 -4.40 -1.56 -27.29
CA ARG A 69 -3.12 -2.26 -27.10
C ARG A 69 -3.12 -3.10 -25.84
N PHE A 70 -3.74 -2.63 -24.76
CA PHE A 70 -3.92 -3.42 -23.54
C PHE A 70 -4.72 -4.70 -23.83
N LEU A 71 -5.81 -4.63 -24.60
CA LEU A 71 -6.61 -5.79 -24.96
C LEU A 71 -5.86 -6.77 -25.86
N GLU A 72 -4.97 -6.27 -26.73
CA GLU A 72 -4.06 -7.12 -27.52
C GLU A 72 -3.10 -7.90 -26.64
N VAL A 73 -2.49 -7.24 -25.65
CA VAL A 73 -1.64 -7.89 -24.63
C VAL A 73 -2.47 -8.90 -23.83
N ALA A 74 -3.65 -8.51 -23.35
CA ALA A 74 -4.53 -9.41 -22.61
C ALA A 74 -4.88 -10.66 -23.44
N ARG A 75 -5.17 -10.50 -24.74
CA ARG A 75 -5.42 -11.62 -25.66
C ARG A 75 -4.17 -12.49 -25.85
N GLN A 76 -2.99 -11.89 -26.05
CA GLN A 76 -1.73 -12.60 -26.24
C GLN A 76 -1.38 -13.48 -25.03
N PHE A 77 -1.60 -12.97 -23.83
CA PHE A 77 -1.30 -13.65 -22.57
C PHE A 77 -2.50 -14.39 -21.98
N ARG A 78 -3.62 -14.47 -22.71
CA ARG A 78 -4.87 -15.13 -22.29
C ARG A 78 -5.38 -14.64 -20.92
N ILE A 79 -5.20 -13.35 -20.64
CA ILE A 79 -5.69 -12.71 -19.42
C ILE A 79 -7.20 -12.51 -19.58
N PRO A 80 -8.04 -13.09 -18.72
CA PRO A 80 -9.48 -12.87 -18.78
C PRO A 80 -9.81 -11.43 -18.37
N ALA A 81 -10.40 -10.65 -19.29
CA ALA A 81 -10.94 -9.34 -18.96
C ALA A 81 -12.27 -9.50 -18.20
N SER A 82 -12.34 -9.00 -16.98
CA SER A 82 -13.59 -9.03 -16.20
C SER A 82 -14.64 -8.09 -16.80
N GLY A 83 -15.93 -8.35 -16.55
CA GLY A 83 -17.02 -7.46 -16.99
C GLY A 83 -16.88 -6.05 -16.43
N GLU A 84 -16.42 -5.92 -15.19
CA GLU A 84 -16.11 -4.63 -14.55
C GLU A 84 -15.00 -3.88 -15.29
N MET A 85 -13.97 -4.59 -15.75
CA MET A 85 -12.90 -4.00 -16.54
C MET A 85 -13.39 -3.49 -17.89
N ILE A 86 -14.24 -4.26 -18.57
CA ILE A 86 -14.85 -3.85 -19.85
C ILE A 86 -15.76 -2.63 -19.65
N GLN A 87 -16.54 -2.61 -18.57
CA GLN A 87 -17.39 -1.46 -18.23
C GLN A 87 -16.54 -0.22 -17.95
N PHE A 88 -15.49 -0.36 -17.14
CA PHE A 88 -14.55 0.70 -16.85
C PHE A 88 -13.88 1.25 -18.11
N PHE A 89 -13.44 0.36 -19.01
CA PHE A 89 -12.91 0.70 -20.33
C PHE A 89 -13.92 1.53 -21.12
N ARG A 90 -15.14 1.01 -21.31
CA ARG A 90 -16.17 1.69 -22.10
C ARG A 90 -16.48 3.07 -21.56
N THR A 91 -16.58 3.21 -20.23
CA THR A 91 -16.88 4.48 -19.58
C THR A 91 -15.72 5.47 -19.72
N SER A 92 -14.48 5.05 -19.42
CA SER A 92 -13.30 5.93 -19.51
C SER A 92 -13.05 6.40 -20.95
N PHE A 93 -13.12 5.50 -21.93
CA PHE A 93 -13.05 5.83 -23.35
C PHE A 93 -14.14 6.81 -23.79
N SER A 94 -15.39 6.57 -23.40
CA SER A 94 -16.50 7.42 -23.87
C SER A 94 -16.34 8.85 -23.36
N TYR A 95 -15.96 9.04 -22.09
CA TYR A 95 -15.76 10.37 -21.53
C TYR A 95 -14.50 11.03 -22.08
N ASP A 96 -13.38 10.32 -22.16
CA ASP A 96 -12.13 10.92 -22.62
C ASP A 96 -12.18 11.32 -24.10
N ALA A 97 -12.85 10.55 -24.95
CA ALA A 97 -12.95 10.84 -26.37
C ALA A 97 -13.78 12.10 -26.60
N ILE A 98 -14.83 12.31 -25.80
CA ILE A 98 -15.62 13.55 -25.83
C ILE A 98 -14.77 14.73 -25.33
N ILE A 99 -14.07 14.58 -24.20
CA ILE A 99 -13.25 15.66 -23.63
C ILE A 99 -12.14 16.07 -24.58
N MET A 100 -11.34 15.11 -25.09
CA MET A 100 -10.21 15.40 -26.00
C MET A 100 -10.68 15.98 -27.33
N ARG A 101 -11.90 15.62 -27.78
CA ARG A 101 -12.47 16.18 -29.00
C ARG A 101 -13.00 17.61 -28.81
N LEU A 102 -13.50 17.94 -27.62
CA LEU A 102 -13.96 19.28 -27.28
C LEU A 102 -12.80 20.24 -27.04
N ASP A 103 -11.78 19.77 -26.33
CA ASP A 103 -10.58 20.55 -26.01
C ASP A 103 -9.34 19.64 -26.07
N LYS A 104 -8.67 19.66 -27.22
CA LYS A 104 -7.46 18.87 -27.47
C LYS A 104 -6.23 19.41 -26.73
N ASP A 105 -6.27 20.67 -26.31
CA ASP A 105 -5.15 21.36 -25.65
C ASP A 105 -5.31 21.35 -24.12
N LEU A 106 -6.35 20.67 -23.62
CA LEU A 106 -6.60 20.48 -22.21
C LEU A 106 -5.41 19.80 -21.53
N ASP A 107 -4.82 20.49 -20.56
CA ASP A 107 -3.82 19.91 -19.66
C ASP A 107 -4.53 19.01 -18.62
N ILE A 108 -4.66 17.73 -18.96
CA ILE A 108 -5.25 16.70 -18.08
C ILE A 108 -4.51 16.63 -16.74
N GLY A 109 -3.18 16.80 -16.76
CA GLY A 109 -2.34 16.77 -15.57
C GLY A 109 -2.72 17.89 -14.59
N ALA A 110 -2.83 19.12 -15.10
CA ALA A 110 -3.26 20.27 -14.33
C ALA A 110 -4.70 20.11 -13.80
N ALA A 111 -5.63 19.67 -14.67
CA ALA A 111 -7.02 19.44 -14.28
C ALA A 111 -7.16 18.41 -13.15
N LEU A 112 -6.42 17.29 -13.26
CA LEU A 112 -6.41 16.25 -12.24
C LEU A 112 -5.73 16.72 -10.95
N GLN A 113 -4.70 17.58 -11.04
CA GLN A 113 -4.07 18.18 -9.87
C GLN A 113 -5.03 19.09 -9.11
N VAL A 114 -5.85 19.89 -9.81
CA VAL A 114 -6.89 20.72 -9.18
C VAL A 114 -7.93 19.83 -8.50
N TYR A 115 -8.42 18.81 -9.19
CA TYR A 115 -9.38 17.86 -8.64
C TYR A 115 -8.85 17.15 -7.38
N THR A 116 -7.63 16.62 -7.43
CA THR A 116 -7.03 15.90 -6.30
C THR A 116 -6.82 16.80 -5.08
N ARG A 117 -6.43 18.08 -5.29
CA ARG A 117 -6.36 19.07 -4.20
C ARG A 117 -7.72 19.32 -3.57
N GLN A 118 -8.76 19.45 -4.38
CA GLN A 118 -10.12 19.68 -3.88
C GLN A 118 -10.66 18.46 -3.14
N ALA A 119 -10.53 17.26 -3.72
CA ALA A 119 -10.92 16.00 -3.10
C ALA A 119 -10.18 15.76 -1.76
N ALA A 120 -8.90 16.14 -1.68
CA ALA A 120 -8.12 16.07 -0.43
C ALA A 120 -8.64 17.04 0.64
N LYS A 121 -9.04 18.26 0.26
CA LYS A 121 -9.65 19.22 1.20
C LYS A 121 -10.97 18.69 1.74
N GLU A 122 -11.84 18.18 0.88
CA GLU A 122 -13.12 17.61 1.28
C GLU A 122 -12.95 16.36 2.14
N ALA A 123 -11.99 15.48 1.80
CA ALA A 123 -11.65 14.33 2.61
C ALA A 123 -11.18 14.74 4.01
N ARG A 124 -10.33 15.76 4.12
CA ARG A 124 -9.90 16.30 5.42
C ARG A 124 -11.07 16.88 6.22
N GLN A 125 -11.99 17.57 5.57
CA GLN A 125 -13.19 18.10 6.23
C GLN A 125 -14.09 16.98 6.73
N ARG A 126 -14.33 15.93 5.93
CA ARG A 126 -15.08 14.74 6.35
C ARG A 126 -14.43 14.05 7.57
N VAL A 127 -13.11 13.87 7.55
CA VAL A 127 -12.37 13.28 8.66
C VAL A 127 -12.43 14.16 9.91
N ARG A 128 -12.22 15.48 9.77
CA ARG A 128 -12.33 16.43 10.89
C ARG A 128 -13.73 16.46 11.48
N ARG A 129 -14.77 16.39 10.65
CA ARG A 129 -16.16 16.34 11.11
C ARG A 129 -16.44 15.05 11.88
N GLY A 130 -16.01 13.90 11.36
CA GLY A 130 -16.12 12.63 12.07
C GLY A 130 -15.35 12.61 13.40
N LEU A 131 -14.14 13.18 13.45
CA LEU A 131 -13.38 13.32 14.70
C LEU A 131 -14.05 14.27 15.71
N ARG A 132 -14.73 15.31 15.23
CA ARG A 132 -15.49 16.24 16.08
C ARG A 132 -16.75 15.60 16.65
N GLU A 133 -17.41 14.74 15.88
CA GLU A 133 -18.56 13.95 16.32
C GLU A 133 -18.13 12.88 17.35
N ARG A 134 -16.91 12.34 17.23
CA ARG A 134 -16.29 11.39 18.17
C ARG A 134 -15.80 11.98 19.49
N ARG A 135 -15.95 13.30 19.72
CA ARG A 135 -15.51 13.94 20.98
C ARG A 135 -16.35 13.53 22.19
N PHE A 136 -17.51 12.92 21.96
CA PHE A 136 -18.44 12.46 23.01
C PHE A 136 -18.51 10.93 23.12
N GLY A 137 -17.66 10.18 22.40
CA GLY A 137 -17.65 8.71 22.41
C GLY A 137 -17.54 8.10 21.00
N LEU A 138 -17.26 6.79 20.94
CA LEU A 138 -17.42 6.00 19.72
C LEU A 138 -18.89 5.99 19.33
N THR A 139 -19.18 6.30 18.07
CA THR A 139 -20.56 6.27 17.55
C THR A 139 -20.92 4.84 17.13
N ASP A 140 -22.20 4.47 17.12
CA ASP A 140 -22.65 3.13 16.66
C ASP A 140 -22.15 2.79 15.25
N MET A 141 -22.02 3.81 14.39
CA MET A 141 -21.43 3.68 13.05
C MET A 141 -19.94 3.31 13.07
N ASP A 142 -19.20 3.63 14.13
CA ASP A 142 -17.81 3.23 14.28
C ASP A 142 -17.69 1.74 14.67
N TYR A 143 -18.66 1.19 15.40
CA TYR A 143 -18.73 -0.25 15.67
C TYR A 143 -19.05 -1.04 14.41
N LEU A 144 -20.05 -0.59 13.63
CA LEU A 144 -20.36 -1.20 12.33
C LEU A 144 -19.18 -1.15 11.36
N ARG A 145 -18.42 -0.05 11.33
CA ARG A 145 -17.20 0.05 10.51
C ARG A 145 -16.07 -0.85 10.99
N LEU A 146 -15.96 -1.10 12.29
CA LEU A 146 -14.97 -2.04 12.83
C LEU A 146 -15.33 -3.48 12.48
N GLU A 147 -16.62 -3.82 12.48
CA GLU A 147 -17.14 -5.11 12.01
C GLU A 147 -16.90 -5.28 10.51
N GLU A 148 -17.29 -4.30 9.69
CA GLU A 148 -17.00 -4.29 8.24
C GLU A 148 -15.49 -4.41 7.96
N PHE A 149 -14.63 -3.76 8.76
CA PHE A 149 -13.18 -3.88 8.62
C PHE A 149 -12.69 -5.30 8.97
N GLY A 150 -13.27 -5.93 9.99
CA GLY A 150 -13.03 -7.34 10.33
C GLY A 150 -13.43 -8.28 9.20
N ASP A 151 -14.58 -8.03 8.56
CA ASP A 151 -15.07 -8.81 7.42
C ASP A 151 -14.19 -8.61 6.18
N LEU A 152 -13.76 -7.37 5.91
CA LEU A 152 -12.82 -7.07 4.83
C LEU A 152 -11.45 -7.71 5.04
N LEU A 153 -10.93 -7.73 6.27
CA LEU A 153 -9.70 -8.44 6.62
C LEU A 153 -9.87 -9.94 6.41
N THR A 154 -10.98 -10.49 6.87
CA THR A 154 -11.31 -11.91 6.73
C THR A 154 -11.40 -12.30 5.26
N GLN A 155 -12.10 -11.50 4.44
CA GLN A 155 -12.19 -11.70 2.99
C GLN A 155 -10.84 -11.54 2.29
N GLY A 156 -10.01 -10.58 2.71
CA GLY A 156 -8.64 -10.41 2.23
C GLY A 156 -7.74 -11.59 2.58
N LEU A 157 -7.86 -12.14 3.78
CA LEU A 157 -7.17 -13.35 4.21
C LEU A 157 -7.61 -14.57 3.43
N PHE A 158 -8.90 -14.73 3.16
CA PHE A 158 -9.42 -15.80 2.30
C PHE A 158 -8.92 -15.67 0.86
N GLN A 159 -8.84 -14.45 0.32
CA GLN A 159 -8.26 -14.23 -1.00
C GLN A 159 -6.76 -14.52 -1.02
N LEU A 160 -6.01 -14.14 0.02
CA LEU A 160 -4.60 -14.50 0.15
C LEU A 160 -4.44 -16.02 0.21
N GLN A 161 -5.19 -16.71 1.07
CA GLN A 161 -5.14 -18.16 1.20
C GLN A 161 -5.47 -18.88 -0.12
N ARG A 162 -6.52 -18.44 -0.81
CA ARG A 162 -6.94 -19.02 -2.09
C ARG A 162 -5.93 -18.76 -3.21
N ASN A 163 -5.21 -17.64 -3.16
CA ASN A 163 -4.16 -17.30 -4.13
C ASN A 163 -2.80 -17.95 -3.77
N ILE A 164 -2.67 -18.46 -2.56
CA ILE A 164 -1.51 -19.19 -2.04
C ILE A 164 -1.57 -20.69 -2.39
N GLU A 165 -2.76 -21.24 -2.63
CA GLU A 165 -2.96 -22.66 -2.95
C GLU A 165 -2.53 -23.05 -4.38
N THR A 166 -2.08 -22.11 -5.22
CA THR A 166 -1.40 -22.42 -6.50
C THR A 166 0.12 -22.35 -6.34
N PRO A 167 0.87 -23.41 -6.68
CA PRO A 167 2.26 -23.54 -6.26
C PRO A 167 3.21 -22.83 -7.22
N ILE A 168 3.89 -21.78 -6.77
CA ILE A 168 5.18 -21.37 -7.36
C ILE A 168 6.14 -20.98 -6.23
N ILE A 169 6.86 -21.97 -5.69
CA ILE A 169 8.25 -22.04 -5.20
C ILE A 169 8.80 -20.94 -4.25
N HIS A 170 8.24 -19.72 -4.17
CA HIS A 170 8.64 -18.63 -3.28
C HIS A 170 7.88 -18.58 -1.93
N PHE A 171 6.88 -19.45 -1.72
CA PHE A 171 5.99 -19.46 -0.55
C PHE A 171 6.71 -19.65 0.79
N LYS A 172 7.68 -20.58 0.84
CA LYS A 172 8.45 -20.88 2.06
C LYS A 172 9.27 -19.67 2.53
N ASN A 173 9.69 -18.82 1.60
CA ASN A 173 10.53 -17.67 1.87
C ASN A 173 9.71 -16.46 2.36
N ILE A 174 8.50 -16.25 1.83
CA ILE A 174 7.61 -15.17 2.27
C ILE A 174 6.98 -15.49 3.63
N VAL A 175 6.48 -16.72 3.82
CA VAL A 175 5.91 -17.16 5.11
C VAL A 175 6.98 -17.14 6.21
N GLY A 176 8.20 -17.59 5.92
CA GLY A 176 9.32 -17.50 6.86
C GLY A 176 9.68 -16.05 7.24
N LYS A 177 9.57 -15.10 6.31
CA LYS A 177 9.81 -13.67 6.56
C LYS A 177 8.71 -13.05 7.43
N ILE A 178 7.44 -13.35 7.16
CA ILE A 178 6.30 -12.86 7.96
C ILE A 178 6.31 -13.48 9.35
N ALA A 179 6.51 -14.80 9.47
CA ALA A 179 6.61 -15.47 10.76
C ALA A 179 7.76 -14.91 11.62
N TYR A 180 8.89 -14.57 10.99
CA TYR A 180 10.00 -13.93 11.69
C TYR A 180 9.63 -12.53 12.22
N VAL A 181 9.01 -11.69 11.39
CA VAL A 181 8.56 -10.34 11.80
C VAL A 181 7.55 -10.43 12.94
N THR A 182 6.54 -11.30 12.83
CA THR A 182 5.56 -11.54 13.89
C THR A 182 6.21 -12.04 15.17
N SER A 183 7.17 -12.98 15.08
CA SER A 183 7.91 -13.48 16.24
C SER A 183 8.78 -12.40 16.90
N LEU A 184 9.31 -11.46 16.11
CA LEU A 184 10.11 -10.35 16.63
C LEU A 184 9.23 -9.34 17.38
N PHE A 185 8.06 -9.00 16.83
CA PHE A 185 7.09 -8.16 17.52
C PHE A 185 6.57 -8.81 18.80
N LEU A 186 6.27 -10.11 18.78
CA LEU A 186 5.88 -10.87 19.98
C LEU A 186 6.99 -10.88 21.03
N LYS A 187 8.25 -11.08 20.65
CA LYS A 187 9.39 -11.03 21.59
C LYS A 187 9.61 -9.63 22.17
N LEU A 188 9.48 -8.58 21.38
CA LEU A 188 9.55 -7.20 21.84
C LEU A 188 8.37 -6.87 22.77
N GLY A 189 7.17 -7.30 22.43
CA GLY A 189 5.98 -7.17 23.27
C GLY A 189 6.13 -7.88 24.60
N TYR A 190 6.69 -9.10 24.60
CA TYR A 190 7.00 -9.85 25.82
C TYR A 190 8.05 -9.14 26.68
N LEU A 191 9.12 -8.61 26.08
CA LEU A 191 10.14 -7.84 26.81
C LEU A 191 9.57 -6.55 27.40
N ALA A 192 8.70 -5.85 26.67
CA ALA A 192 8.02 -4.66 27.17
C ALA A 192 7.07 -5.00 28.33
N ALA A 193 6.30 -6.08 28.20
CA ALA A 193 5.43 -6.57 29.27
C ALA A 193 6.22 -7.01 30.51
N ALA A 194 7.35 -7.70 30.31
CA ALA A 194 8.24 -8.08 31.40
C ALA A 194 8.85 -6.85 32.08
N ALA A 195 9.32 -5.85 31.33
CA ALA A 195 9.84 -4.60 31.88
C ALA A 195 8.80 -3.83 32.70
N LEU A 196 7.55 -3.76 32.22
CA LEU A 196 6.44 -3.19 32.97
C LEU A 196 6.13 -4.00 34.23
N GLY A 197 6.11 -5.33 34.12
CA GLY A 197 5.89 -6.22 35.26
C GLY A 197 6.96 -6.08 36.34
N PHE A 198 8.24 -6.06 35.96
CA PHE A 198 9.35 -5.80 36.88
C PHE A 198 9.27 -4.41 37.49
N GLY A 199 8.84 -3.40 36.72
CA GLY A 199 8.58 -2.06 37.22
C GLY A 199 7.53 -2.05 38.33
N LEU A 200 6.37 -2.67 38.08
CA LEU A 200 5.28 -2.75 39.05
C LEU A 200 5.66 -3.56 40.30
N ILE A 201 6.44 -4.63 40.14
CA ILE A 201 6.95 -5.43 41.27
C ILE A 201 7.96 -4.62 42.09
N ALA A 202 8.87 -3.89 41.44
CA ALA A 202 9.83 -3.03 42.11
C ALA A 202 9.13 -1.92 42.90
N ASP A 203 8.05 -1.34 42.35
CA ASP A 203 7.23 -0.33 43.02
C ASP A 203 6.43 -0.89 44.20
N ALA A 204 5.85 -2.09 44.04
CA ALA A 204 5.16 -2.79 45.14
C ALA A 204 6.11 -3.19 46.28
N VAL A 205 7.37 -3.53 45.96
CA VAL A 205 8.39 -3.85 46.96
C VAL A 205 8.92 -2.58 47.62
N ALA A 206 9.18 -1.52 46.85
CA ALA A 206 9.68 -0.25 47.36
C ALA A 206 8.66 0.44 48.29
N SER A 207 7.39 0.49 47.89
CA SER A 207 6.32 1.05 48.72
C SER A 207 6.11 0.27 50.02
N ARG A 208 6.23 -1.07 49.99
CA ARG A 208 5.98 -1.93 51.15
C ARG A 208 7.16 -2.04 52.13
N TRP A 209 8.40 -1.88 51.66
CA TRP A 209 9.61 -2.01 52.50
C TRP A 209 10.30 -0.67 52.81
N LEU A 210 10.22 0.32 51.92
CA LEU A 210 10.94 1.59 52.05
C LEU A 210 10.00 2.79 52.29
N GLY A 211 8.68 2.60 52.22
CA GLY A 211 7.69 3.68 52.44
C GLY A 211 7.77 4.80 51.40
N TYR A 212 8.39 4.54 50.25
CA TYR A 212 8.58 5.48 49.15
C TYR A 212 7.62 5.11 48.01
N GLU A 213 6.79 6.05 47.57
CA GLU A 213 6.01 5.91 46.34
C GLU A 213 6.90 6.30 45.14
N ILE A 214 7.08 5.39 44.18
CA ILE A 214 7.83 5.69 42.97
C ILE A 214 6.94 6.54 42.06
N ASP A 215 7.30 7.81 41.93
CA ASP A 215 6.57 8.75 41.09
C ASP A 215 6.86 8.48 39.60
N TRP A 216 6.10 7.53 39.02
CA TRP A 216 6.22 7.07 37.65
C TRP A 216 6.14 8.20 36.63
N SER A 217 5.35 9.23 36.93
CA SER A 217 5.18 10.42 36.07
C SER A 217 6.50 11.17 35.84
N ARG A 218 7.29 11.33 36.92
CA ARG A 218 8.57 12.02 36.93
C ARG A 218 9.68 11.18 36.30
N ASN A 219 9.67 9.86 36.53
CA ASN A 219 10.62 8.92 35.94
C ASN A 219 10.39 8.73 34.43
N LEU A 220 9.14 8.70 33.96
CA LEU A 220 8.84 8.64 32.53
C LEU A 220 9.25 9.93 31.81
N GLN A 221 9.04 11.09 32.46
CA GLN A 221 9.55 12.38 31.96
C GLN A 221 11.08 12.40 31.92
N TRP A 222 11.76 11.91 32.96
CA TRP A 222 13.23 11.78 32.94
C TRP A 222 13.73 10.84 31.84
N ALA A 223 13.10 9.67 31.67
CA ALA A 223 13.45 8.70 30.64
C ALA A 223 13.20 9.22 29.21
N THR A 224 12.18 10.07 29.02
CA THR A 224 11.88 10.70 27.72
C THR A 224 12.71 11.96 27.46
N THR A 225 13.24 12.61 28.49
CA THR A 225 14.12 13.80 28.37
C THR A 225 15.57 13.41 28.05
N PHE A 226 16.00 12.20 28.43
CA PHE A 226 17.32 11.69 28.08
C PHE A 226 17.39 11.28 26.60
N GLY A 227 17.91 12.20 25.76
CA GLY A 227 18.05 12.01 24.32
C GLY A 227 18.81 10.74 23.90
N TRP A 228 19.67 10.18 24.76
CA TRP A 228 20.35 8.91 24.47
C TRP A 228 19.41 7.70 24.47
N LEU A 229 18.33 7.71 25.27
CA LEU A 229 17.34 6.62 25.29
C LEU A 229 16.47 6.67 24.03
N GLN A 230 16.06 7.87 23.60
CA GLN A 230 15.40 8.07 22.30
C GLN A 230 16.33 7.68 21.15
N LEU A 231 17.61 8.06 21.20
CA LEU A 231 18.60 7.64 20.21
C LEU A 231 18.85 6.14 20.23
N ALA A 232 18.84 5.48 21.39
CA ALA A 232 18.98 4.04 21.51
C ALA A 232 17.75 3.31 20.95
N ILE A 233 16.54 3.82 21.19
CA ILE A 233 15.29 3.29 20.62
C ILE A 233 15.29 3.48 19.10
N ILE A 234 15.61 4.69 18.62
CA ILE A 234 15.70 4.99 17.18
C ILE A 234 16.79 4.15 16.51
N ALA A 235 17.96 4.00 17.13
CA ALA A 235 19.05 3.14 16.64
C ALA A 235 18.62 1.67 16.61
N THR A 236 17.93 1.20 17.64
CA THR A 236 17.40 -0.17 17.70
C THR A 236 16.38 -0.40 16.58
N ILE A 237 15.44 0.54 16.39
CA ILE A 237 14.46 0.52 15.30
C ILE A 237 15.17 0.55 13.94
N LEU A 238 16.18 1.42 13.75
CA LEU A 238 16.96 1.50 12.53
C LEU A 238 17.76 0.22 12.25
N VAL A 239 18.35 -0.40 13.27
CA VAL A 239 19.06 -1.69 13.13
C VAL A 239 18.08 -2.80 12.77
N ILE A 240 16.89 -2.83 13.38
CA ILE A 240 15.84 -3.79 13.05
C ILE A 240 15.35 -3.57 11.61
N ILE A 241 15.03 -2.33 11.22
CA ILE A 241 14.61 -1.99 9.86
C ILE A 241 15.71 -2.34 8.86
N ARG A 242 16.97 -1.96 9.13
CA ARG A 242 18.12 -2.28 8.27
C ARG A 242 18.31 -3.78 8.14
N ARG A 243 18.17 -4.55 9.23
CA ARG A 243 18.30 -6.00 9.21
C ARG A 243 17.16 -6.67 8.44
N ILE A 244 15.95 -6.12 8.53
CA ILE A 244 14.78 -6.55 7.75
C ILE A 244 14.99 -6.22 6.27
N VAL A 245 15.40 -5.00 5.93
CA VAL A 245 15.64 -4.53 4.56
C VAL A 245 16.79 -5.30 3.89
N ILE A 246 17.93 -5.49 4.57
CA ILE A 246 19.07 -6.25 4.02
C ILE A 246 18.69 -7.72 3.77
N ARG A 247 17.90 -8.32 4.66
CA ARG A 247 17.43 -9.70 4.45
C ARG A 247 16.29 -9.80 3.41
N LEU A 248 15.62 -8.69 3.13
CA LEU A 248 14.67 -8.57 2.01
C LEU A 248 15.37 -8.33 0.68
N SER A 249 16.55 -7.68 0.66
CA SER A 249 17.28 -7.27 -0.53
C SER A 249 18.34 -8.25 -1.03
N LEU A 250 18.60 -9.35 -0.31
CA LEU A 250 19.48 -10.43 -0.78
C LEU A 250 18.67 -11.41 -1.64
N PRO A 251 18.88 -11.47 -2.97
CA PRO A 251 18.40 -12.60 -3.77
C PRO A 251 19.28 -13.81 -3.43
N ASP A 252 18.70 -14.82 -2.78
CA ASP A 252 19.39 -16.09 -2.54
C ASP A 252 19.47 -16.87 -3.86
N THR A 253 20.51 -16.60 -4.65
CA THR A 253 21.03 -17.56 -5.64
C THR A 253 21.73 -18.69 -4.89
N ARG A 254 20.94 -19.58 -4.28
CA ARG A 254 21.38 -20.96 -4.06
C ARG A 254 20.77 -21.79 -5.17
N LEU A 255 21.43 -21.77 -6.32
CA LEU A 255 21.40 -22.89 -7.24
C LEU A 255 21.83 -24.12 -6.41
N ASN A 256 20.96 -25.11 -6.29
CA ASN A 256 21.33 -26.43 -5.81
C ASN A 256 22.43 -26.97 -6.74
N PRO A 257 23.63 -27.29 -6.24
CA PRO A 257 24.32 -28.44 -6.80
C PRO A 257 23.57 -29.66 -6.27
N GLU A 258 23.12 -30.50 -7.19
CA GLU A 258 22.44 -31.78 -6.96
C GLU A 258 20.91 -31.78 -6.94
N ARG A 259 20.40 -32.51 -7.95
CA ARG A 259 19.06 -33.02 -8.24
C ARG A 259 18.12 -32.08 -8.98
#